data_AF-A0AAE3M308-F1
#
_entry.id   AF-A0AAE3M308-F1
#
_cell.length_a   1.000
_cell.length_b   1.000
_cell.length_c   1.000
_cell.angle_alpha   90.00
_cell.angle_beta   90.00
_cell.angle_gamma   90.00
#
_symmetry.space_group_name_H-M   'P 1'
#
loop_
_entity.id
_entity.type
_entity.pdbx_description
1 polymer ?
#
loop_
_entity_poly.entity_id
_entity_poly.type
_entity_poly.pdbx_seq_one_letter_code
_entity_poly.pdbx_strand_id
1 'polypeptide(L)'
;MKIHKILLAVFIAGVLFSCDNEDVSYPDFDYTTVYFANQSPIRTLELGEDPQVDNTIDNERKVKITATMGGVYANSKDRTINIVVDETLCEGLSYTSGSSELVAMPSSYYNLASNQITIKAGEILGGVEVQLTPDFFADPLALDQHYVIPLVMTDVANADSILSGKPLVENPDRFIAADWELAPKDYVLYGIKYVNQYHANYLRRGEDVISDGVSSVTDIRREEYVERDELVSVSTLSLTECSLPVSIKEDDNETTRANIELLLAFDDNNNCTVSSNSSSYTVSGTGKFVTDGEKNSMGGYDRDALYLDYTVELTDLGYTYATKDTLVCRNRGVAPEYRLVSKE
;
A
#
# COMPACT_ATOMS: atom_id res chain seq x y z
N MET A 1 -12.62 24.07 -69.69
CA MET A 1 -11.53 23.66 -68.77
C MET A 1 -11.06 24.72 -67.75
N LYS A 2 -11.50 25.99 -67.82
CA LYS A 2 -11.08 27.04 -66.85
C LYS A 2 -12.06 27.25 -65.67
N ILE A 3 -13.36 27.01 -65.86
CA ILE A 3 -14.37 27.21 -64.80
C ILE A 3 -14.33 26.10 -63.73
N HIS A 4 -14.00 24.86 -64.11
CA HIS A 4 -13.91 23.73 -63.16
C HIS A 4 -12.68 23.82 -62.24
N LYS A 5 -11.62 24.55 -62.64
CA LYS A 5 -10.44 24.77 -61.80
C LYS A 5 -10.66 25.83 -60.72
N ILE A 6 -11.58 26.77 -60.96
CA ILE A 6 -11.94 27.83 -59.99
C ILE A 6 -12.89 27.26 -58.93
N LEU A 7 -13.84 26.40 -59.31
CA LEU A 7 -14.74 25.72 -58.37
C LEU A 7 -14.01 24.74 -57.44
N LEU A 8 -12.98 24.03 -57.93
CA LEU A 8 -12.17 23.14 -57.10
C LEU A 8 -11.27 23.90 -56.11
N ALA A 9 -10.79 25.10 -56.47
CA ALA A 9 -9.99 25.94 -55.58
C ALA A 9 -10.82 26.56 -54.44
N VAL A 10 -12.08 26.91 -54.70
CA VAL A 10 -13.00 27.44 -53.67
C VAL A 10 -13.49 26.32 -52.73
N PHE A 11 -13.61 25.09 -53.21
CA PHE A 11 -13.99 23.94 -52.37
C PHE A 11 -12.86 23.49 -51.43
N ILE A 12 -11.59 23.62 -51.85
CA ILE A 12 -10.41 23.29 -51.00
C ILE A 12 -10.16 24.37 -49.94
N ALA A 13 -10.48 25.64 -50.21
CA ALA A 13 -10.34 26.73 -49.25
C ALA A 13 -11.38 26.70 -48.10
N GLY A 14 -12.49 25.99 -48.29
CA GLY A 14 -13.55 25.86 -47.27
C GLY A 14 -13.30 24.78 -46.21
N VAL A 15 -12.30 23.91 -46.38
CA VAL A 15 -12.04 22.77 -45.47
C VAL A 15 -10.94 23.07 -44.44
N LEU A 16 -10.40 24.29 -44.41
CA LEU A 16 -9.31 24.67 -43.49
C LEU A 16 -9.75 25.57 -42.32
N PHE A 17 -11.04 25.87 -42.20
CA PHE A 17 -11.60 26.40 -40.95
C PHE A 17 -12.16 25.24 -40.13
N SER A 18 -11.25 24.43 -39.60
CA SER A 18 -11.52 23.78 -38.32
C SER A 18 -11.80 24.91 -37.35
N CYS A 19 -13.00 24.99 -36.77
CA CYS A 19 -13.14 25.70 -35.51
C CYS A 19 -12.18 24.99 -34.57
N ASP A 20 -11.04 25.61 -34.26
CA ASP A 20 -10.44 25.34 -32.97
C ASP A 20 -11.54 25.65 -31.97
N ASN A 21 -11.96 24.65 -31.19
CA ASN A 21 -12.72 24.96 -30.00
C ASN A 21 -11.81 25.91 -29.22
N GLU A 22 -12.24 27.14 -28.99
CA GLU A 22 -11.57 28.04 -28.05
C GLU A 22 -11.29 27.22 -26.79
N ASP A 23 -10.06 27.30 -26.27
CA ASP A 23 -9.77 26.78 -24.94
C ASP A 23 -10.83 27.34 -24.01
N VAL A 24 -11.66 26.46 -23.45
CA VAL A 24 -12.74 26.86 -22.56
C VAL A 24 -12.08 27.29 -21.25
N SER A 25 -11.64 28.54 -21.21
CA SER A 25 -11.09 29.17 -20.01
C SER A 25 -12.26 29.71 -19.21
N TYR A 26 -12.62 29.00 -18.16
CA TYR A 26 -13.46 29.58 -17.12
C TYR A 26 -12.58 30.45 -16.22
N PRO A 27 -13.08 31.59 -15.72
CA PRO A 27 -12.37 32.35 -14.70
C PRO A 27 -12.19 31.47 -13.46
N ASP A 28 -11.04 31.63 -12.80
CA ASP A 28 -10.81 31.05 -11.47
C ASP A 28 -11.96 31.43 -10.51
N PHE A 29 -12.18 30.60 -9.49
CA PHE A 29 -13.10 30.95 -8.43
C PHE A 29 -12.56 32.17 -7.68
N ASP A 30 -13.46 32.99 -7.12
CA ASP A 30 -13.07 34.24 -6.46
C ASP A 30 -12.12 34.02 -5.26
N TYR A 31 -12.10 32.80 -4.71
CA TYR A 31 -11.33 32.44 -3.52
C TYR A 31 -10.60 31.11 -3.69
N THR A 32 -9.35 31.10 -3.25
CA THR A 32 -8.48 29.93 -3.18
C THR A 32 -8.50 29.32 -1.78
N THR A 33 -8.48 28.00 -1.71
CA THR A 33 -8.49 27.28 -0.43
C THR A 33 -7.50 26.14 -0.44
N VAL A 34 -6.90 25.84 0.71
CA VAL A 34 -6.02 24.68 0.92
C VAL A 34 -6.63 23.70 1.91
N TYR A 35 -6.39 22.41 1.71
CA TYR A 35 -6.97 21.36 2.56
C TYR A 35 -6.26 20.01 2.41
N PHE A 36 -6.48 19.12 3.38
CA PHE A 36 -6.18 17.70 3.25
C PHE A 36 -7.35 17.00 2.54
N ALA A 37 -7.09 16.31 1.42
CA ALA A 37 -8.16 15.72 0.61
C ALA A 37 -8.93 14.61 1.35
N ASN A 38 -8.22 13.86 2.20
CA ASN A 38 -8.75 12.77 3.03
C ASN A 38 -8.29 12.98 4.48
N GLN A 39 -9.22 12.81 5.43
CA GLN A 39 -8.99 13.06 6.86
C GLN A 39 -8.40 11.85 7.60
N SER A 40 -8.51 10.63 7.06
CA SER A 40 -8.05 9.40 7.70
C SER A 40 -7.51 8.35 6.69
N PRO A 41 -6.53 8.73 5.85
CA PRO A 41 -5.87 7.78 4.96
C PRO A 41 -4.96 6.83 5.74
N ILE A 42 -4.78 5.62 5.23
CA ILE A 42 -3.80 4.66 5.74
C ILE A 42 -2.77 4.39 4.66
N ARG A 43 -1.51 4.70 4.97
CA ARG A 43 -0.35 4.49 4.11
C ARG A 43 0.39 3.23 4.54
N THR A 44 0.40 2.23 3.66
CA THR A 44 1.25 1.04 3.80
C THR A 44 2.59 1.31 3.17
N LEU A 45 3.64 1.60 3.95
CA LEU A 45 5.01 1.73 3.46
C LEU A 45 5.48 0.37 2.90
N GLU A 46 5.89 0.37 1.63
CA GLU A 46 6.19 -0.84 0.88
C GLU A 46 7.69 -0.96 0.60
N LEU A 47 8.38 -1.73 1.43
CA LEU A 47 9.79 -2.04 1.22
C LEU A 47 9.96 -3.04 0.08
N GLY A 48 11.11 -3.02 -0.60
CA GLY A 48 11.42 -3.92 -1.71
C GLY A 48 11.12 -3.28 -3.07
N GLU A 49 10.88 -4.11 -4.08
CA GLU A 49 10.56 -3.65 -5.43
C GLU A 49 9.06 -3.83 -5.71
N ASP A 50 8.43 -2.83 -6.35
CA ASP A 50 7.12 -2.97 -6.97
C ASP A 50 7.21 -2.51 -8.43
N PRO A 51 7.02 -3.39 -9.43
CA PRO A 51 7.04 -2.99 -10.83
C PRO A 51 5.85 -2.10 -11.22
N GLN A 52 4.82 -1.96 -10.37
CA GLN A 52 3.61 -1.20 -10.64
C GLN A 52 3.66 0.23 -10.09
N VAL A 53 4.51 0.51 -9.10
CA VAL A 53 4.54 1.78 -8.35
C VAL A 53 5.99 2.20 -8.05
N ASP A 54 6.29 3.49 -8.18
CA ASP A 54 7.55 4.04 -7.68
C ASP A 54 7.52 4.13 -6.15
N ASN A 55 8.19 3.19 -5.49
CA ASN A 55 8.33 3.11 -4.04
C ASN A 55 9.74 3.52 -3.56
N THR A 56 10.44 4.37 -4.32
CA THR A 56 11.79 4.83 -3.96
C THR A 56 11.84 5.43 -2.54
N ILE A 57 10.86 6.27 -2.20
CA ILE A 57 10.82 6.91 -0.86
C ILE A 57 10.53 5.89 0.26
N ASP A 58 9.78 4.83 -0.05
CA ASP A 58 9.46 3.76 0.90
C ASP A 58 10.73 3.00 1.27
N ASN A 59 11.58 2.71 0.28
CA ASN A 59 12.88 2.10 0.48
C ASN A 59 13.86 3.01 1.26
N GLU A 60 13.65 4.33 1.20
CA GLU A 60 14.32 5.30 2.10
C GLU A 60 13.66 5.42 3.49
N ARG A 61 12.65 4.59 3.77
CA ARG A 61 11.84 4.59 5.01
C ARG A 61 11.11 5.91 5.22
N LYS A 62 10.63 6.52 4.14
CA LYS A 62 9.90 7.78 4.15
C LYS A 62 8.48 7.61 3.62
N VAL A 63 7.59 8.45 4.12
CA VAL A 63 6.26 8.69 3.53
C VAL A 63 6.06 10.18 3.28
N LYS A 64 5.04 10.55 2.49
CA LYS A 64 4.71 11.95 2.19
C LYS A 64 3.26 12.24 2.53
N ILE A 65 3.03 13.16 3.47
CA ILE A 65 1.69 13.65 3.81
C ILE A 65 1.38 14.82 2.89
N THR A 66 0.31 14.70 2.11
CA THR A 66 0.00 15.65 1.03
C THR A 66 -1.22 16.51 1.33
N ALA A 67 -1.09 17.81 1.05
CA ALA A 67 -2.19 18.75 0.98
C ALA A 67 -2.45 19.15 -0.49
N THR A 68 -3.65 19.63 -0.75
CA THR A 68 -4.07 20.12 -2.06
C THR A 68 -4.67 21.52 -1.94
N MET A 69 -4.91 22.14 -3.09
CA MET A 69 -5.62 23.41 -3.20
C MET A 69 -6.79 23.34 -4.17
N GLY A 70 -7.78 24.21 -3.95
CA GLY A 70 -8.92 24.42 -4.83
C GLY A 70 -9.19 25.91 -5.07
N GLY A 71 -10.14 26.19 -5.97
CA GLY A 71 -10.56 27.54 -6.32
C GLY A 71 -9.81 28.17 -7.50
N VAL A 72 -8.83 27.48 -8.10
CA VAL A 72 -8.13 27.92 -9.32
C VAL A 72 -8.02 26.79 -10.33
N TYR A 73 -7.99 27.13 -11.62
CA TYR A 73 -7.64 26.23 -12.71
C TYR A 73 -6.13 26.01 -12.79
N ALA A 74 -5.34 27.02 -12.44
CA ALA A 74 -3.88 26.93 -12.44
C ALA A 74 -3.29 27.60 -11.21
N ASN A 75 -2.39 26.89 -10.52
CA ASN A 75 -1.66 27.47 -9.40
C ASN A 75 -0.47 28.30 -9.90
N SER A 76 -0.57 29.62 -9.91
CA SER A 76 0.51 30.51 -10.39
C SER A 76 1.54 30.91 -9.34
N LYS A 77 1.40 30.48 -8.08
CA LYS A 77 2.27 30.89 -6.97
C LYS A 77 2.54 29.73 -6.02
N ASP A 78 3.68 29.76 -5.35
CA ASP A 78 3.92 28.88 -4.22
C ASP A 78 2.92 29.21 -3.09
N ARG A 79 2.20 28.18 -2.62
CA ARG A 79 1.32 28.24 -1.45
C ARG A 79 2.03 27.56 -0.30
N THR A 80 2.12 28.22 0.84
CA THR A 80 2.79 27.67 2.03
C THR A 80 1.78 27.52 3.14
N ILE A 81 1.64 26.29 3.64
CA ILE A 81 0.66 25.89 4.64
C ILE A 81 1.44 25.55 5.91
N ASN A 82 1.19 26.28 7.00
CA ASN A 82 1.75 25.95 8.30
C ASN A 82 0.97 24.78 8.90
N ILE A 83 1.68 23.79 9.44
CA ILE A 83 1.11 22.60 10.06
C ILE A 83 1.68 22.39 11.46
N VAL A 84 0.90 21.74 12.32
CA VAL A 84 1.32 21.30 13.66
C VAL A 84 0.86 19.87 13.90
N VAL A 85 1.64 19.11 14.65
CA VAL A 85 1.20 17.82 15.21
C VAL A 85 0.26 18.11 16.37
N ASP A 86 -0.94 17.56 16.33
CA ASP A 86 -1.96 17.74 17.39
C ASP A 86 -2.47 16.37 17.86
N GLU A 87 -1.81 15.82 18.87
CA GLU A 87 -2.14 14.50 19.43
C GLU A 87 -3.55 14.45 20.04
N THR A 88 -4.10 15.62 20.45
CA THR A 88 -5.45 15.71 21.04
C THR A 88 -6.54 15.32 20.05
N LEU A 89 -6.25 15.34 18.74
CA LEU A 89 -7.17 14.84 17.71
C LEU A 89 -7.49 13.35 17.87
N CYS A 90 -6.62 12.56 18.51
CA CYS A 90 -6.84 11.13 18.68
C CYS A 90 -7.69 10.80 19.93
N GLU A 91 -7.93 11.76 20.82
CA GLU A 91 -8.62 11.53 22.10
C GLU A 91 -10.07 11.07 21.90
N GLY A 92 -10.37 9.87 22.39
CA GLY A 92 -11.70 9.27 22.33
C GLY A 92 -12.11 8.79 20.93
N LEU A 93 -11.15 8.66 20.00
CA LEU A 93 -11.40 8.12 18.67
C LEU A 93 -11.11 6.63 18.58
N SER A 94 -11.97 5.94 17.83
CA SER A 94 -11.81 4.56 17.42
C SER A 94 -12.07 4.40 15.93
N TYR A 95 -11.51 3.37 15.33
CA TYR A 95 -11.90 2.96 13.99
C TYR A 95 -13.31 2.34 14.03
N THR A 96 -14.19 2.70 13.09
CA THR A 96 -15.59 2.22 13.07
C THR A 96 -15.74 0.70 12.91
N SER A 97 -14.67 0.01 12.52
CA SER A 97 -14.64 -1.42 12.23
C SER A 97 -13.44 -2.07 12.92
N GLY A 98 -13.55 -2.25 14.23
CA GLY A 98 -12.48 -2.81 15.07
C GLY A 98 -12.29 -1.93 16.29
N SER A 99 -12.43 -2.51 17.47
CA SER A 99 -12.33 -1.85 18.78
C SER A 99 -10.91 -1.39 19.14
N SER A 100 -10.10 -1.07 18.14
CA SER A 100 -8.74 -0.57 18.32
C SER A 100 -8.81 0.94 18.44
N GLU A 101 -8.36 1.44 19.59
CA GLU A 101 -8.16 2.87 19.83
C GLU A 101 -7.22 3.45 18.77
N LEU A 102 -7.54 4.66 18.31
CA LEU A 102 -6.67 5.40 17.41
C LEU A 102 -5.52 6.01 18.24
N VAL A 103 -4.28 5.57 18.00
CA VAL A 103 -3.14 5.99 18.83
C VAL A 103 -2.25 6.96 18.05
N ALA A 104 -2.00 8.13 18.64
CA ALA A 104 -1.00 9.06 18.11
C ALA A 104 0.38 8.39 18.11
N MET A 105 1.06 8.43 16.96
CA MET A 105 2.37 7.83 16.78
C MET A 105 3.38 8.47 17.73
N PRO A 106 4.16 7.68 18.51
CA PRO A 106 5.20 8.23 19.37
C PRO A 106 6.16 9.14 18.59
N SER A 107 6.53 10.28 19.17
CA SER A 107 7.42 11.25 18.52
C SER A 107 8.83 10.70 18.21
N SER A 108 9.27 9.62 18.87
CA SER A 108 10.53 8.94 18.53
C SER A 108 10.45 8.08 17.26
N TYR A 109 9.24 7.78 16.75
CA TYR A 109 9.03 6.88 15.61
C TYR A 109 9.20 7.59 14.27
N TYR A 110 9.17 8.92 14.25
CA TYR A 110 9.23 9.68 13.01
C TYR A 110 9.89 11.06 13.18
N ASN A 111 10.36 11.60 12.06
CA ASN A 111 10.81 12.99 11.95
C ASN A 111 10.08 13.66 10.78
N LEU A 112 9.37 14.76 11.06
CA LEU A 112 8.83 15.62 10.03
C LEU A 112 9.94 16.47 9.43
N ALA A 113 10.05 16.49 8.09
CA ALA A 113 11.06 17.27 7.39
C ALA A 113 10.85 18.79 7.52
N SER A 114 9.62 19.21 7.82
CA SER A 114 9.24 20.61 7.97
C SER A 114 7.94 20.73 8.79
N ASN A 115 7.70 21.90 9.38
CA ASN A 115 6.40 22.31 9.91
C ASN A 115 5.53 23.04 8.87
N GLN A 116 5.89 22.92 7.59
CA GLN A 116 5.21 23.54 6.47
C GLN A 116 5.05 22.59 5.30
N ILE A 117 3.91 22.67 4.62
CA ILE A 117 3.69 22.07 3.31
C ILE A 117 3.74 23.19 2.27
N THR A 118 4.51 22.98 1.20
CA THR A 118 4.54 23.92 0.06
C THR A 118 3.91 23.26 -1.17
N ILE A 119 2.88 23.90 -1.72
CA ILE A 119 2.33 23.58 -3.05
C ILE A 119 3.01 24.52 -4.04
N LYS A 120 3.87 23.99 -4.89
CA LYS A 120 4.67 24.79 -5.84
C LYS A 120 3.81 25.41 -6.93
N ALA A 121 4.21 26.56 -7.44
CA ALA A 121 3.63 27.11 -8.66
C ALA A 121 3.68 26.06 -9.80
N GLY A 122 2.57 25.89 -10.51
CA GLY A 122 2.35 24.83 -11.51
C GLY A 122 1.75 23.55 -10.93
N GLU A 123 1.86 23.32 -9.62
CA GLU A 123 1.37 22.13 -8.94
C GLU A 123 0.07 22.41 -8.17
N ILE A 124 -0.76 21.38 -8.04
CA ILE A 124 -1.95 21.40 -7.17
C ILE A 124 -1.75 20.58 -5.89
N LEU A 125 -0.69 19.76 -5.83
CA LEU A 125 -0.33 18.95 -4.67
C LEU A 125 1.01 19.43 -4.10
N GLY A 126 1.06 19.51 -2.78
CA GLY A 126 2.27 19.72 -2.00
C GLY A 126 2.33 18.70 -0.89
N GLY A 127 3.53 18.40 -0.38
CA GLY A 127 3.64 17.47 0.74
C GLY A 127 4.81 17.77 1.65
N VAL A 128 4.73 17.18 2.84
CA VAL A 128 5.83 17.14 3.81
C VAL A 128 6.29 15.69 3.92
N GLU A 129 7.61 15.48 3.84
CA GLU A 129 8.20 14.17 4.05
C GLU A 129 8.25 13.84 5.54
N VAL A 130 8.03 12.57 5.83
CA VAL A 130 8.13 11.98 7.16
C VAL A 130 9.16 10.86 7.07
N GLN A 131 10.26 10.99 7.81
CA GLN A 131 11.25 9.93 7.95
C GLN A 131 10.87 9.03 9.13
N LEU A 132 10.63 7.74 8.87
CA LEU A 132 10.38 6.75 9.92
C LEU A 132 11.71 6.27 10.51
N THR A 133 11.74 6.08 11.83
CA THR A 133 12.93 5.65 12.58
C THR A 133 12.92 4.13 12.78
N PRO A 134 14.05 3.52 13.20
CA PRO A 134 14.08 2.10 13.54
C PRO A 134 13.06 1.70 14.62
N ASP A 135 12.73 2.60 15.56
CA ASP A 135 11.77 2.32 16.63
C ASP A 135 10.38 1.99 16.07
N PHE A 136 9.95 2.66 14.99
CA PHE A 136 8.70 2.35 14.31
C PHE A 136 8.67 0.91 13.79
N PHE A 137 9.73 0.47 13.13
CA PHE A 137 9.79 -0.87 12.52
C PHE A 137 10.00 -1.99 13.54
N ALA A 138 10.52 -1.66 14.73
CA ALA A 138 10.70 -2.59 15.83
C ALA A 138 9.39 -2.89 16.58
N ASP A 139 8.37 -2.03 16.44
CA ASP A 139 7.09 -2.22 17.10
C ASP A 139 6.17 -3.15 16.26
N PRO A 140 5.70 -4.28 16.80
CA PRO A 140 4.79 -5.17 16.07
C PRO A 140 3.42 -4.53 15.74
N LEU A 141 3.00 -3.49 16.46
CA LEU A 141 1.76 -2.76 16.17
C LEU A 141 1.88 -1.90 14.90
N ALA A 142 3.09 -1.61 14.43
CA ALA A 142 3.33 -0.89 13.17
C ALA A 142 3.04 -1.73 11.91
N LEU A 143 2.73 -3.02 12.06
CA LEU A 143 2.29 -3.89 10.96
C LEU A 143 0.80 -3.73 10.66
N ASP A 144 0.04 -3.14 11.58
CA ASP A 144 -1.40 -2.96 11.45
C ASP A 144 -1.79 -1.49 11.65
N GLN A 145 -3.08 -1.22 11.53
CA GLN A 145 -3.70 0.10 11.59
C GLN A 145 -3.78 0.58 13.04
N HIS A 146 -2.63 0.93 13.62
CA HIS A 146 -2.55 1.35 15.02
C HIS A 146 -2.12 2.81 15.16
N TYR A 147 -0.96 3.16 14.59
CA TYR A 147 -0.36 4.49 14.76
C TYR A 147 -0.77 5.48 13.66
N VAL A 148 -1.09 6.71 14.08
CA VAL A 148 -1.36 7.84 13.18
C VAL A 148 -0.47 9.03 13.47
N ILE A 149 -0.12 9.82 12.45
CA ILE A 149 0.44 11.16 12.62
C ILE A 149 -0.71 12.17 12.46
N PRO A 150 -1.20 12.77 13.55
CA PRO A 150 -2.30 13.73 13.50
C PRO A 150 -1.76 15.14 13.20
N LEU A 151 -2.11 15.69 12.03
CA LEU A 151 -1.70 17.05 11.64
C LEU A 151 -2.91 17.99 11.50
N VAL A 152 -2.71 19.25 11.87
CA VAL A 152 -3.66 20.36 11.69
C VAL A 152 -2.97 21.49 10.92
N MET A 153 -3.65 22.02 9.92
CA MET A 153 -3.27 23.27 9.24
C MET A 153 -3.62 24.46 10.14
N THR A 154 -2.65 25.33 10.40
CA THR A 154 -2.81 26.45 11.34
C THR A 154 -2.87 27.81 10.65
N ASP A 155 -2.19 27.95 9.51
CA ASP A 155 -2.14 29.20 8.75
C ASP A 155 -1.73 28.92 7.29
N VAL A 156 -2.05 29.85 6.38
CA VAL A 156 -1.67 29.74 4.98
C VAL A 156 -1.17 31.07 4.42
N ALA A 157 -0.03 31.03 3.76
CA ALA A 157 0.51 32.13 2.99
C ALA A 157 0.22 31.95 1.50
N ASN A 158 -0.15 33.04 0.85
CA ASN A 158 -0.52 33.10 -0.56
C ASN A 158 -1.74 32.25 -0.91
N ALA A 159 -2.64 31.89 0.00
CA ALA A 159 -4.00 31.44 -0.35
C ALA A 159 -5.00 32.23 0.50
N ASP A 160 -6.27 32.25 0.09
CA ASP A 160 -7.27 33.07 0.79
C ASP A 160 -7.72 32.42 2.11
N SER A 161 -7.71 31.09 2.18
CA SER A 161 -8.20 30.36 3.36
C SER A 161 -7.71 28.91 3.45
N ILE A 162 -7.82 28.34 4.65
CA ILE A 162 -7.85 26.89 4.88
C ILE A 162 -9.32 26.44 4.87
N LEU A 163 -9.62 25.25 4.36
CA LEU A 163 -10.97 24.68 4.37
C LEU A 163 -11.37 24.16 5.77
N SER A 164 -11.49 25.06 6.74
CA SER A 164 -11.79 24.77 8.16
C SER A 164 -13.27 24.48 8.47
N GLY A 165 -14.08 24.22 7.44
CA GLY A 165 -15.50 23.89 7.59
C GLY A 165 -16.40 25.08 7.92
N LYS A 166 -17.70 24.81 8.05
CA LYS A 166 -18.73 25.78 8.45
C LYS A 166 -19.54 25.21 9.63
N PRO A 167 -19.36 25.74 10.85
CA PRO A 167 -19.97 25.16 12.03
C PRO A 167 -21.44 25.56 12.19
N LEU A 168 -22.21 24.68 12.83
CA LEU A 168 -23.61 24.86 13.24
C LEU A 168 -23.75 25.17 14.75
N VAL A 169 -22.68 25.00 15.51
CA VAL A 169 -22.60 25.21 16.97
C VAL A 169 -21.37 26.06 17.34
N GLU A 170 -21.35 26.61 18.56
CA GLU A 170 -20.28 27.53 19.02
C GLU A 170 -18.93 26.85 19.22
N ASN A 171 -18.91 25.60 19.67
CA ASN A 171 -17.70 24.80 19.92
C ASN A 171 -17.81 23.45 19.19
N PRO A 172 -17.65 23.44 17.85
CA PRO A 172 -17.88 22.26 17.04
C PRO A 172 -16.75 21.23 17.23
N ASP A 173 -17.09 19.95 17.33
CA ASP A 173 -16.13 18.86 17.31
C ASP A 173 -15.92 18.37 15.87
N ARG A 174 -14.66 18.30 15.40
CA ARG A 174 -14.31 17.86 14.03
C ARG A 174 -14.87 16.49 13.65
N PHE A 175 -15.12 15.63 14.64
CA PHE A 175 -15.55 14.25 14.45
C PHE A 175 -17.06 14.05 14.67
N ILE A 176 -17.78 15.08 15.09
CA ILE A 176 -19.25 15.05 15.22
C ILE A 176 -19.86 15.70 13.98
N ALA A 177 -20.29 14.88 13.02
CA ALA A 177 -20.83 15.37 11.74
C ALA A 177 -22.01 16.37 11.91
N ALA A 178 -22.80 16.24 12.98
CA ALA A 178 -23.93 17.13 13.26
C ALA A 178 -23.52 18.56 13.64
N ASP A 179 -22.26 18.79 14.02
CA ASP A 179 -21.75 20.11 14.39
C ASP A 179 -21.42 20.98 13.16
N TRP A 180 -21.51 20.43 11.94
CA TRP A 180 -21.02 21.06 10.72
C TRP A 180 -22.05 21.07 9.60
N GLU A 181 -22.24 22.22 8.97
CA GLU A 181 -22.92 22.33 7.67
C GLU A 181 -21.99 21.88 6.55
N LEU A 182 -20.70 22.23 6.67
CA LEU A 182 -19.62 21.76 5.82
C LEU A 182 -18.50 21.25 6.73
N ALA A 183 -18.15 19.97 6.61
CA ALA A 183 -17.12 19.35 7.43
C ALA A 183 -15.74 20.00 7.18
N PRO A 184 -14.91 20.14 8.22
CA PRO A 184 -13.57 20.68 8.09
C PRO A 184 -12.64 19.68 7.38
N LYS A 185 -11.72 20.21 6.57
CA LYS A 185 -10.62 19.47 5.93
C LYS A 185 -9.26 20.07 6.26
N ASP A 186 -9.18 20.75 7.39
CA ASP A 186 -7.97 21.37 7.93
C ASP A 186 -7.06 20.37 8.66
N TYR A 187 -7.49 19.12 8.82
CA TYR A 187 -6.76 18.09 9.55
C TYR A 187 -6.60 16.78 8.77
N VAL A 188 -5.64 15.97 9.22
CA VAL A 188 -5.46 14.58 8.78
C VAL A 188 -4.94 13.72 9.93
N LEU A 189 -5.52 12.53 10.08
CA LEU A 189 -5.05 11.42 10.91
C LEU A 189 -4.34 10.44 9.98
N TYR A 190 -3.06 10.68 9.71
CA TYR A 190 -2.32 9.92 8.69
C TYR A 190 -1.83 8.59 9.28
N GLY A 191 -2.58 7.51 9.05
CA GLY A 191 -2.22 6.17 9.51
C GLY A 191 -1.06 5.61 8.71
N ILE A 192 -0.11 4.96 9.39
CA ILE A 192 1.06 4.35 8.76
C ILE A 192 1.22 2.92 9.25
N LYS A 193 1.34 1.99 8.32
CA LYS A 193 1.83 0.63 8.55
C LYS A 193 2.92 0.29 7.54
N TYR A 194 3.58 -0.86 7.65
CA TYR A 194 4.56 -1.28 6.65
C TYR A 194 4.43 -2.75 6.26
N VAL A 195 4.97 -3.07 5.09
CA VAL A 195 5.25 -4.43 4.65
C VAL A 195 6.72 -4.56 4.24
N ASN A 196 7.33 -5.71 4.51
CA ASN A 196 8.71 -5.97 4.14
C ASN A 196 8.83 -6.37 2.64
N GLN A 197 10.06 -6.53 2.16
CA GLN A 197 10.34 -6.82 0.75
C GLN A 197 9.80 -8.16 0.24
N TYR A 198 9.51 -9.12 1.13
CA TYR A 198 9.05 -10.44 0.75
C TYR A 198 7.53 -10.56 0.74
N HIS A 199 6.83 -9.58 1.29
CA HIS A 199 5.37 -9.52 1.33
C HIS A 199 4.79 -9.44 -0.08
N ALA A 200 4.05 -10.45 -0.50
CA ALA A 200 3.39 -10.47 -1.80
C ALA A 200 2.36 -11.59 -1.90
N ASN A 201 1.59 -11.54 -2.97
CA ASN A 201 0.86 -12.70 -3.50
C ASN A 201 1.76 -13.44 -4.49
N TYR A 202 1.89 -14.74 -4.29
CA TYR A 202 2.76 -15.62 -5.07
C TYR A 202 1.95 -16.74 -5.74
N LEU A 203 2.47 -17.23 -6.86
CA LEU A 203 2.01 -18.43 -7.56
C LEU A 203 2.96 -19.57 -7.19
N ARG A 204 2.48 -20.51 -6.38
CA ARG A 204 3.25 -21.59 -5.79
C ARG A 204 3.17 -22.85 -6.63
N ARG A 205 4.32 -23.40 -6.96
CA ARG A 205 4.50 -24.67 -7.67
C ARG A 205 5.66 -25.44 -7.10
N GLY A 206 5.61 -26.76 -7.14
CA GLY A 206 6.61 -27.57 -6.46
C GLY A 206 6.41 -29.06 -6.59
N GLU A 207 7.14 -29.78 -5.75
CA GLU A 207 6.99 -31.22 -5.55
C GLU A 207 7.02 -31.52 -4.05
N ASP A 208 6.24 -32.53 -3.66
CA ASP A 208 6.21 -33.08 -2.31
C ASP A 208 6.58 -34.56 -2.38
N VAL A 209 7.65 -34.96 -1.67
CA VAL A 209 7.93 -36.36 -1.39
C VAL A 209 7.29 -36.71 -0.06
N ILE A 210 6.17 -37.43 -0.13
CA ILE A 210 5.30 -37.75 1.01
C ILE A 210 5.63 -39.16 1.50
N SER A 211 5.96 -39.29 2.78
CA SER A 211 6.25 -40.56 3.45
C SER A 211 5.27 -40.79 4.60
N ASP A 212 4.73 -42.01 4.70
CA ASP A 212 3.90 -42.48 5.82
C ASP A 212 4.70 -43.34 6.83
N GLY A 213 6.04 -43.32 6.72
CA GLY A 213 6.95 -44.15 7.50
C GLY A 213 7.14 -45.58 6.99
N VAL A 214 6.36 -46.01 5.98
CA VAL A 214 6.45 -47.34 5.35
C VAL A 214 6.78 -47.24 3.86
N SER A 215 6.16 -46.29 3.18
CA SER A 215 6.26 -46.06 1.74
C SER A 215 6.37 -44.57 1.44
N SER A 216 6.81 -44.23 0.23
CA SER A 216 6.90 -42.85 -0.22
C SER A 216 6.26 -42.66 -1.58
N VAL A 217 5.51 -41.57 -1.75
CA VAL A 217 4.96 -41.12 -3.04
C VAL A 217 5.45 -39.71 -3.34
N THR A 218 5.49 -39.35 -4.63
CA THR A 218 5.81 -38.00 -5.06
C THR A 218 4.58 -37.37 -5.67
N ASP A 219 4.17 -36.22 -5.13
CA ASP A 219 3.14 -35.37 -5.69
C ASP A 219 3.79 -34.16 -6.36
N ILE A 220 3.27 -33.76 -7.53
CA ILE A 220 3.83 -32.66 -8.33
C ILE A 220 2.75 -31.59 -8.47
N ARG A 221 2.96 -30.45 -7.81
CA ARG A 221 2.12 -29.27 -7.90
C ARG A 221 2.63 -28.35 -9.00
N ARG A 222 2.24 -28.63 -10.25
CA ARG A 222 2.73 -27.86 -11.41
C ARG A 222 1.70 -27.80 -12.53
N GLU A 223 1.20 -26.59 -12.80
CA GLU A 223 0.36 -26.34 -13.97
C GLU A 223 1.21 -26.09 -15.23
N GLU A 224 0.56 -26.23 -16.39
CA GLU A 224 1.16 -25.91 -17.70
C GLU A 224 1.54 -24.43 -17.79
N TYR A 225 0.70 -23.55 -17.23
CA TYR A 225 0.87 -22.10 -17.23
C TYR A 225 1.06 -21.61 -15.78
N VAL A 226 2.11 -20.80 -15.55
CA VAL A 226 2.43 -20.27 -14.21
C VAL A 226 1.24 -19.49 -13.63
N GLU A 227 0.50 -18.77 -14.48
CA GLU A 227 -0.71 -18.03 -14.14
C GLU A 227 -1.80 -18.87 -13.43
N ARG A 228 -1.73 -20.20 -13.57
CA ARG A 228 -2.71 -21.15 -13.03
C ARG A 228 -2.21 -21.91 -11.80
N ASP A 229 -0.93 -21.75 -11.44
CA ASP A 229 -0.37 -22.33 -10.21
C ASP A 229 -1.10 -21.77 -8.97
N GLU A 230 -0.91 -22.44 -7.83
CA GLU A 230 -1.64 -22.16 -6.59
C GLU A 230 -1.35 -20.74 -6.07
N LEU A 231 -2.39 -19.92 -5.90
CA LEU A 231 -2.23 -18.59 -5.33
C LEU A 231 -2.08 -18.68 -3.80
N VAL A 232 -0.95 -18.21 -3.28
CA VAL A 232 -0.65 -18.10 -1.85
C VAL A 232 -0.21 -16.68 -1.49
N SER A 233 -0.30 -16.31 -0.22
CA SER A 233 0.11 -15.00 0.28
C SER A 233 1.21 -15.15 1.32
N VAL A 234 2.29 -14.39 1.16
CA VAL A 234 3.34 -14.23 2.17
C VAL A 234 3.09 -12.92 2.90
N SER A 235 2.93 -12.99 4.22
CA SER A 235 2.57 -11.85 5.07
C SER A 235 3.74 -11.39 5.93
N THR A 236 3.84 -10.08 6.21
CA THR A 236 4.94 -9.52 7.02
C THR A 236 4.71 -9.81 8.50
N LEU A 237 5.74 -10.29 9.19
CA LEU A 237 5.76 -10.42 10.66
C LEU A 237 6.78 -9.48 11.30
N SER A 238 7.82 -9.08 10.56
CA SER A 238 8.78 -8.03 10.94
C SER A 238 9.56 -7.60 9.69
N LEU A 239 10.60 -6.76 9.85
CA LEU A 239 11.50 -6.40 8.74
C LEU A 239 12.15 -7.61 8.06
N THR A 240 12.36 -8.70 8.79
CA THR A 240 13.11 -9.87 8.31
C THR A 240 12.32 -11.17 8.44
N GLU A 241 11.06 -11.13 8.90
CA GLU A 241 10.24 -12.32 9.08
C GLU A 241 8.91 -12.22 8.35
N CYS A 242 8.46 -13.36 7.83
CA CYS A 242 7.17 -13.52 7.17
C CYS A 242 6.47 -14.80 7.60
N SER A 243 5.14 -14.84 7.47
CA SER A 243 4.36 -16.07 7.48
C SER A 243 3.88 -16.45 6.08
N LEU A 244 3.82 -17.75 5.83
CA LEU A 244 3.25 -18.35 4.64
C LEU A 244 2.32 -19.50 5.07
N PRO A 245 1.00 -19.26 5.14
CA PRO A 245 0.04 -20.33 5.36
C PRO A 245 -0.08 -21.22 4.12
N VAL A 246 0.01 -22.54 4.31
CA VAL A 246 -0.19 -23.56 3.25
C VAL A 246 -1.14 -24.64 3.73
N SER A 247 -1.94 -25.18 2.81
CA SER A 247 -2.82 -26.31 3.09
C SER A 247 -2.24 -27.58 2.47
N ILE A 248 -2.13 -28.64 3.26
CA ILE A 248 -1.82 -29.99 2.78
C ILE A 248 -3.14 -30.69 2.53
N LYS A 249 -3.34 -31.16 1.29
CA LYS A 249 -4.54 -31.89 0.88
C LYS A 249 -4.39 -33.39 1.09
N GLU A 250 -5.52 -34.07 1.24
CA GLU A 250 -5.61 -35.52 1.14
C GLU A 250 -5.57 -35.97 -0.33
N ASP A 251 -5.54 -37.28 -0.55
CA ASP A 251 -5.39 -37.90 -1.86
C ASP A 251 -6.56 -37.59 -2.82
N ASP A 252 -7.70 -37.13 -2.29
CA ASP A 252 -8.84 -36.64 -3.08
C ASP A 252 -8.64 -35.24 -3.66
N ASN A 253 -7.57 -34.54 -3.25
CA ASN A 253 -7.23 -33.16 -3.57
C ASN A 253 -8.31 -32.11 -3.20
N GLU A 254 -9.28 -32.49 -2.38
CA GLU A 254 -10.40 -31.66 -1.96
C GLU A 254 -10.34 -31.44 -0.44
N THR A 255 -10.16 -32.53 0.31
CA THR A 255 -10.12 -32.55 1.76
C THR A 255 -8.79 -32.03 2.28
N THR A 256 -8.82 -31.11 3.24
CA THR A 256 -7.61 -30.58 3.88
C THR A 256 -7.18 -31.52 5.01
N ARG A 257 -5.99 -32.13 4.87
CA ARG A 257 -5.34 -32.95 5.89
C ARG A 257 -4.78 -32.11 7.03
N ALA A 258 -4.09 -31.01 6.69
CA ALA A 258 -3.50 -30.11 7.67
C ALA A 258 -3.35 -28.69 7.10
N ASN A 259 -3.45 -27.69 7.98
CA ASN A 259 -3.02 -26.32 7.67
C ASN A 259 -1.73 -26.03 8.42
N ILE A 260 -0.72 -25.59 7.68
CA ILE A 260 0.63 -25.36 8.16
C ILE A 260 0.94 -23.89 7.99
N GLU A 261 1.36 -23.23 9.05
CA GLU A 261 1.91 -21.88 8.98
C GLU A 261 3.43 -21.98 8.96
N LEU A 262 4.01 -21.72 7.79
CA LEU A 262 5.45 -21.65 7.63
C LEU A 262 5.92 -20.27 8.09
N LEU A 263 6.93 -20.26 8.95
CA LEU A 263 7.64 -19.05 9.37
C LEU A 263 8.93 -18.95 8.57
N LEU A 264 9.12 -17.81 7.91
CA LEU A 264 10.26 -17.52 7.05
C LEU A 264 11.07 -16.41 7.71
N ALA A 265 12.30 -16.70 8.12
CA ALA A 265 13.21 -15.71 8.69
C ALA A 265 14.40 -15.49 7.74
N PHE A 266 14.55 -14.27 7.25
CA PHE A 266 15.50 -13.89 6.20
C PHE A 266 16.77 -13.24 6.76
N ASP A 267 17.90 -13.51 6.10
CA ASP A 267 19.17 -12.83 6.32
C ASP A 267 19.38 -11.68 5.31
N ASP A 268 20.46 -10.90 5.53
CA ASP A 268 20.84 -9.77 4.67
C ASP A 268 21.19 -10.19 3.22
N ASN A 269 21.41 -11.49 2.96
CA ASN A 269 21.71 -12.04 1.64
C ASN A 269 20.48 -12.70 0.98
N ASN A 270 19.28 -12.44 1.52
CA ASN A 270 18.01 -12.99 1.08
C ASN A 270 17.89 -14.53 1.19
N ASN A 271 18.74 -15.19 1.97
CA ASN A 271 18.49 -16.58 2.35
C ASN A 271 17.51 -16.60 3.52
N CYS A 272 16.66 -17.62 3.60
CA CYS A 272 15.78 -17.80 4.74
C CYS A 272 15.88 -19.17 5.38
N THR A 273 15.58 -19.22 6.68
CA THR A 273 15.21 -20.46 7.36
C THR A 273 13.69 -20.63 7.33
N VAL A 274 13.24 -21.87 7.14
CA VAL A 274 11.82 -22.24 7.19
C VAL A 274 11.55 -23.03 8.48
N SER A 275 10.61 -22.56 9.28
CA SER A 275 10.26 -23.16 10.57
C SER A 275 8.76 -23.06 10.86
N SER A 276 8.34 -23.49 12.05
CA SER A 276 6.96 -23.36 12.54
C SER A 276 6.93 -23.03 14.02
N ASN A 277 5.79 -22.51 14.49
CA ASN A 277 5.49 -22.32 15.90
C ASN A 277 4.19 -23.05 16.27
N SER A 278 4.20 -24.38 16.09
CA SER A 278 3.06 -25.26 16.37
C SER A 278 3.48 -26.45 17.22
N SER A 279 2.55 -26.97 18.03
CA SER A 279 2.74 -28.21 18.78
C SER A 279 2.27 -29.46 18.02
N SER A 280 1.53 -29.31 16.91
CA SER A 280 0.94 -30.43 16.15
C SER A 280 1.77 -30.89 14.94
N TYR A 281 2.80 -30.13 14.58
CA TYR A 281 3.71 -30.43 13.49
C TYR A 281 5.03 -29.70 13.65
N THR A 282 6.10 -30.24 13.08
CA THR A 282 7.41 -29.59 12.99
C THR A 282 7.69 -29.19 11.55
N VAL A 283 8.43 -28.09 11.38
CA VAL A 283 8.94 -27.63 10.09
C VAL A 283 10.41 -27.31 10.22
N SER A 284 11.20 -27.77 9.24
CA SER A 284 12.60 -27.39 9.13
C SER A 284 13.01 -27.27 7.67
N GLY A 285 13.75 -26.24 7.31
CA GLY A 285 14.17 -26.06 5.95
C GLY A 285 14.91 -24.76 5.72
N THR A 286 15.20 -24.51 4.45
CA THR A 286 15.87 -23.31 4.00
C THR A 286 15.21 -22.79 2.72
N GLY A 287 15.48 -21.54 2.40
CA GLY A 287 15.05 -20.98 1.14
C GLY A 287 15.89 -19.77 0.76
N LYS A 288 15.51 -19.17 -0.37
CA LYS A 288 16.14 -17.96 -0.88
C LYS A 288 15.17 -17.14 -1.71
N PHE A 289 15.13 -15.85 -1.44
CA PHE A 289 14.48 -14.87 -2.30
C PHE A 289 15.45 -14.36 -3.37
N VAL A 290 15.00 -14.28 -4.61
CA VAL A 290 15.79 -13.85 -5.77
C VAL A 290 14.96 -12.87 -6.59
N THR A 291 15.44 -11.63 -6.64
CA THR A 291 14.92 -10.60 -7.54
C THR A 291 15.10 -11.05 -8.99
N ASP A 292 14.05 -10.91 -9.80
CA ASP A 292 14.01 -11.39 -11.18
C ASP A 292 14.46 -12.86 -11.36
N GLY A 293 14.22 -13.72 -10.36
CA GLY A 293 14.65 -15.12 -10.39
C GLY A 293 13.98 -15.95 -11.49
N GLU A 294 12.70 -15.70 -11.75
CA GLU A 294 11.90 -16.44 -12.73
C GLU A 294 11.84 -15.68 -14.05
N LYS A 295 12.71 -16.09 -14.98
CA LYS A 295 12.90 -15.43 -16.28
C LYS A 295 11.77 -15.70 -17.27
N ASN A 296 11.30 -14.65 -17.96
CA ASN A 296 10.20 -14.73 -18.94
C ASN A 296 8.99 -15.56 -18.43
N SER A 297 8.61 -15.32 -17.18
CA SER A 297 7.58 -16.10 -16.47
C SER A 297 6.18 -15.54 -16.79
N MET A 298 5.37 -15.28 -15.76
CA MET A 298 4.00 -14.80 -15.92
C MET A 298 3.92 -13.53 -16.79
N GLY A 299 3.13 -13.61 -17.86
CA GLY A 299 2.94 -12.54 -18.83
C GLY A 299 4.18 -12.19 -19.67
N GLY A 300 5.22 -13.05 -19.67
CA GLY A 300 6.45 -12.85 -20.43
C GLY A 300 7.45 -11.90 -19.78
N TYR A 301 7.27 -11.56 -18.49
CA TYR A 301 8.18 -10.72 -17.72
C TYR A 301 9.02 -11.55 -16.77
N ASP A 302 10.22 -11.05 -16.44
CA ASP A 302 10.98 -11.56 -15.30
C ASP A 302 10.19 -11.27 -14.01
N ARG A 303 10.25 -12.21 -13.05
CA ARG A 303 9.54 -12.12 -11.77
C ARG A 303 10.47 -12.47 -10.63
N ASP A 304 10.33 -11.72 -9.54
CA ASP A 304 10.87 -12.11 -8.25
C ASP A 304 10.36 -13.49 -7.84
N ALA A 305 11.19 -14.25 -7.14
CA ALA A 305 10.81 -15.57 -6.71
C ALA A 305 11.42 -15.96 -5.36
N LEU A 306 10.65 -16.75 -4.61
CA LEU A 306 11.09 -17.39 -3.39
C LEU A 306 11.19 -18.90 -3.64
N TYR A 307 12.38 -19.45 -3.44
CA TYR A 307 12.67 -20.88 -3.57
C TYR A 307 12.79 -21.49 -2.18
N LEU A 308 12.01 -22.51 -1.87
CA LEU A 308 11.99 -23.17 -0.56
C LEU A 308 12.32 -24.66 -0.71
N ASP A 309 13.13 -25.19 0.20
CA ASP A 309 13.43 -26.61 0.38
C ASP A 309 13.27 -26.94 1.87
N TYR A 310 12.17 -27.59 2.22
CA TYR A 310 11.76 -27.78 3.62
C TYR A 310 11.04 -29.10 3.85
N THR A 311 11.07 -29.54 5.10
CA THR A 311 10.38 -30.73 5.58
C THR A 311 9.28 -30.32 6.56
N VAL A 312 8.07 -30.87 6.37
CA VAL A 312 6.97 -30.83 7.34
C VAL A 312 6.75 -32.22 7.91
N GLU A 313 6.80 -32.36 9.24
CA GLU A 313 6.44 -33.61 9.91
C GLU A 313 5.12 -33.42 10.67
N LEU A 314 4.08 -34.12 10.23
CA LEU A 314 2.78 -34.17 10.92
C LEU A 314 2.88 -35.23 12.03
N THR A 315 3.44 -34.85 13.17
CA THR A 315 3.80 -35.77 14.27
C THR A 315 2.63 -36.63 14.72
N ASP A 316 1.43 -36.07 14.75
CA ASP A 316 0.22 -36.78 15.21
C ASP A 316 -0.30 -37.79 14.19
N LEU A 317 0.04 -37.61 12.90
CA LEU A 317 -0.45 -38.45 11.79
C LEU A 317 0.62 -39.39 11.24
N GLY A 318 1.89 -39.22 11.63
CA GLY A 318 3.00 -40.03 11.15
C GLY A 318 3.41 -39.79 9.70
N TYR A 319 3.04 -38.64 9.12
CA TYR A 319 3.42 -38.26 7.77
C TYR A 319 4.59 -37.27 7.77
N THR A 320 5.49 -37.43 6.80
CA THR A 320 6.58 -36.49 6.50
C THR A 320 6.46 -36.03 5.05
N TYR A 321 6.57 -34.73 4.83
CA TYR A 321 6.54 -34.09 3.51
C TYR A 321 7.89 -33.41 3.30
N ALA A 322 8.72 -33.92 2.39
CA ALA A 322 9.89 -33.20 1.92
C ALA A 322 9.48 -32.41 0.66
N THR A 323 9.39 -31.09 0.81
CA THR A 323 8.80 -30.18 -0.16
C THR A 323 9.86 -29.29 -0.80
N LYS A 324 9.79 -29.13 -2.12
CA LYS A 324 10.48 -28.09 -2.86
C LYS A 324 9.49 -27.19 -3.55
N ASP A 325 9.43 -25.94 -3.14
CA ASP A 325 8.53 -24.94 -3.71
C ASP A 325 9.29 -23.85 -4.45
N THR A 326 8.71 -23.40 -5.56
CA THR A 326 9.00 -22.15 -6.24
C THR A 326 7.75 -21.28 -6.13
N LEU A 327 7.91 -20.11 -5.53
CA LEU A 327 6.86 -19.12 -5.39
C LEU A 327 7.20 -17.96 -6.32
N VAL A 328 6.44 -17.80 -7.40
CA VAL A 328 6.62 -16.73 -8.38
C VAL A 328 5.82 -15.51 -7.95
N CYS A 329 6.46 -14.35 -7.77
CA CYS A 329 5.78 -13.13 -7.34
C CYS A 329 4.78 -12.67 -8.41
N ARG A 330 3.51 -12.60 -8.03
CA ARG A 330 2.43 -12.15 -8.90
C ARG A 330 2.25 -10.63 -8.81
N ASN A 331 2.10 -10.15 -7.58
CA ASN A 331 1.96 -8.73 -7.21
C ASN A 331 2.17 -8.59 -5.71
N ARG A 332 2.47 -7.37 -5.26
CA ARG A 332 2.75 -7.06 -3.85
C ARG A 332 1.52 -7.08 -2.96
N GLY A 333 0.32 -7.02 -3.53
CA GLY A 333 -0.94 -7.09 -2.76
C GLY A 333 -1.22 -5.87 -1.90
N VAL A 334 -0.47 -4.77 -2.10
CA VAL A 334 -0.64 -3.50 -1.39
C VAL A 334 -1.67 -2.63 -2.11
N ALA A 335 -2.62 -2.08 -1.37
CA ALA A 335 -3.64 -1.18 -1.90
C ALA A 335 -3.84 0.03 -0.99
N PRO A 336 -4.33 1.17 -1.53
CA PRO A 336 -4.74 2.31 -0.70
C PRO A 336 -5.88 1.92 0.23
N GLU A 337 -5.78 2.33 1.50
CA GLU A 337 -6.78 2.06 2.52
C GLU A 337 -7.29 3.37 3.12
N TYR A 338 -8.60 3.41 3.40
CA TYR A 338 -9.28 4.54 4.02
C TYR A 338 -10.21 4.00 5.09
N ARG A 339 -10.17 4.59 6.29
CA ARG A 339 -11.05 4.17 7.39
C ARG A 339 -11.89 5.33 7.88
N LEU A 340 -13.12 5.02 8.26
CA LEU A 340 -13.93 5.94 9.02
C LEU A 340 -13.48 5.87 10.48
N VAL A 341 -13.37 7.04 11.10
CA VAL A 341 -13.13 7.19 12.53
C VAL A 341 -14.42 7.68 13.17
N SER A 342 -14.70 7.22 14.38
CA SER A 342 -15.83 7.64 15.19
C SER A 342 -15.36 8.04 16.57
N LYS A 343 -16.07 9.00 17.16
CA LYS A 343 -15.94 9.37 18.56
C LYS A 343 -17.05 8.68 19.34
N GLU A 344 -16.71 8.04 20.46
CA GLU A 344 -17.70 7.41 21.36
C GLU A 344 -18.56 8.44 22.12
#